data_AF-A0A7X4BQF0-F1
#
_entry.id   AF-A0A7X4BQF0-F1
#
_cell.length_a   1.000
_cell.length_b   1.000
_cell.length_c   1.000
_cell.angle_alpha   90.00
_cell.angle_beta   90.00
_cell.angle_gamma   90.00
#
_symmetry.space_group_name_H-M   'P 1'
#
loop_
_entity.id
_entity.type
_entity.pdbx_description
1 polymer ?
#
loop_
_entity_poly.entity_id
_entity_poly.type
_entity_poly.pdbx_seq_one_letter_code
_entity_poly.pdbx_strand_id
1 'polypeptide(L)'
;MIFEPQELYNYAVTEGVTCTSPEMIDGDVKTRGYADGRWIHLNLPTQKAIHRITINGTNIINAMVYEKLEGEGRWRAFMQIQNNESPIIKMRVNGVVTDAIRIYISGTTDDRKKANRYDPRRGVIIPQIALGRAFIHELEVYGLVSKDF
;
A
#
# COMPACT_ATOMS: atom_id res chain seq x y z
N MET A 1 -15.22 35.07 -2.13
CA MET A 1 -14.60 33.76 -2.42
C MET A 1 -15.58 32.71 -1.95
N ILE A 2 -16.23 32.00 -2.87
CA ILE A 2 -17.20 30.94 -2.55
C ILE A 2 -16.39 29.64 -2.55
N PHE A 3 -16.39 28.92 -1.43
CA PHE A 3 -15.79 27.59 -1.36
C PHE A 3 -16.82 26.59 -1.89
N GLU A 4 -16.53 25.95 -3.02
CA GLU A 4 -17.33 24.82 -3.49
C GLU A 4 -17.22 23.67 -2.48
N PRO A 5 -18.33 23.00 -2.13
CA PRO A 5 -18.29 21.81 -1.29
C PRO A 5 -17.45 20.72 -1.95
N GLN A 6 -16.43 20.22 -1.23
CA GLN A 6 -15.59 19.12 -1.69
C GLN A 6 -15.97 17.83 -0.96
N GLU A 7 -15.84 16.69 -1.64
CA GLU A 7 -15.98 15.37 -1.04
C GLU A 7 -14.80 14.44 -1.33
N LEU A 8 -14.63 13.42 -0.49
CA LEU A 8 -13.61 12.40 -0.69
C LEU A 8 -14.12 11.32 -1.64
N TYR A 9 -13.46 11.19 -2.78
CA TYR A 9 -13.75 10.18 -3.78
C TYR A 9 -12.64 9.14 -3.85
N ASN A 10 -12.98 7.85 -3.94
CA ASN A 10 -12.01 6.76 -4.06
C ASN A 10 -11.52 6.66 -5.51
N TYR A 11 -10.30 7.10 -5.77
CA TYR A 11 -9.68 6.97 -7.08
C TYR A 11 -9.42 5.52 -7.47
N ALA A 12 -9.28 4.59 -6.53
CA ALA A 12 -8.95 3.20 -6.85
C ALA A 12 -9.97 2.50 -7.76
N VAL A 13 -11.23 2.94 -7.73
CA VAL A 13 -12.33 2.39 -8.55
C VAL A 13 -12.55 3.16 -9.86
N THR A 14 -11.65 4.10 -10.20
CA THR A 14 -11.75 4.87 -11.44
C THR A 14 -11.31 4.03 -12.64
N GLU A 15 -11.92 4.24 -13.80
CA GLU A 15 -11.51 3.59 -15.04
C GLU A 15 -10.02 3.84 -15.35
N GLY A 16 -9.33 2.79 -15.81
CA GLY A 16 -7.91 2.83 -16.16
C GLY A 16 -6.95 2.70 -14.97
N VAL A 17 -7.46 2.62 -13.73
CA VAL A 17 -6.63 2.29 -12.57
C VAL A 17 -6.21 0.83 -12.62
N THR A 18 -4.95 0.57 -12.29
CA THR A 18 -4.39 -0.79 -12.20
C THR A 18 -3.75 -1.00 -10.84
N CYS A 19 -3.79 -2.24 -10.36
CA CYS A 19 -3.10 -2.66 -9.16
C CYS A 19 -2.33 -3.97 -9.41
N THR A 20 -1.38 -4.31 -8.54
CA THR A 20 -0.63 -5.58 -8.58
C THR A 20 -1.56 -6.80 -8.68
N SER A 21 -2.67 -6.79 -7.93
CA SER A 21 -3.76 -7.75 -8.06
C SER A 21 -5.05 -6.95 -8.27
N PRO A 22 -5.85 -7.21 -9.32
CA PRO A 22 -7.12 -6.52 -9.54
C PRO A 22 -8.08 -6.63 -8.36
N GLU A 23 -8.05 -7.75 -7.62
CA GLU A 23 -8.84 -8.02 -6.41
C GLU A 23 -8.51 -7.08 -5.24
N MET A 24 -7.53 -6.19 -5.38
CA MET A 24 -7.23 -5.17 -4.37
C MET A 24 -8.02 -3.88 -4.60
N ILE A 25 -8.67 -3.71 -5.74
CA ILE A 25 -9.33 -2.45 -6.13
C ILE A 25 -10.70 -2.71 -6.79
N ASP A 26 -11.27 -3.90 -6.57
CA ASP A 26 -12.51 -4.33 -7.20
C ASP A 26 -13.76 -3.90 -6.41
N GLY A 27 -13.58 -3.31 -5.21
CA GLY A 27 -14.65 -2.87 -4.34
C GLY A 27 -15.32 -4.00 -3.54
N ASP A 28 -14.83 -5.25 -3.64
CA ASP A 28 -15.34 -6.39 -2.87
C ASP A 28 -14.36 -6.78 -1.76
N VAL A 29 -14.67 -6.36 -0.52
CA VAL A 29 -13.88 -6.69 0.67
C VAL A 29 -13.81 -8.19 1.00
N LYS A 30 -14.44 -9.09 0.23
CA LYS A 30 -14.31 -10.54 0.37
C LYS A 30 -13.20 -11.14 -0.48
N THR A 31 -12.80 -10.48 -1.57
CA THR A 31 -11.70 -10.95 -2.43
C THR A 31 -10.36 -10.69 -1.74
N ARG A 32 -9.31 -11.39 -2.19
CA ARG A 32 -7.97 -11.28 -1.62
C ARG A 32 -6.97 -11.09 -2.74
N GLY A 33 -6.45 -9.87 -2.84
CA GLY A 33 -5.29 -9.59 -3.66
C GLY A 33 -4.00 -9.93 -2.94
N TYR A 34 -3.02 -10.47 -3.67
CA TYR A 34 -1.71 -10.81 -3.13
C TYR A 34 -0.63 -9.87 -3.65
N ALA A 35 0.31 -9.50 -2.79
CA ALA A 35 1.48 -8.75 -3.20
C ALA A 35 2.35 -9.57 -4.18
N ASP A 36 3.04 -8.88 -5.07
CA ASP A 36 4.11 -9.44 -5.89
C ASP A 36 5.39 -9.46 -5.05
N GLY A 37 5.68 -10.64 -4.48
CA GLY A 37 6.68 -10.80 -3.43
C GLY A 37 6.30 -9.98 -2.19
N ARG A 38 6.88 -8.78 -2.08
CA ARG A 38 6.66 -7.81 -0.98
C ARG A 38 6.20 -6.44 -1.48
N TRP A 39 5.82 -6.34 -2.74
CA TRP A 39 5.42 -5.08 -3.36
C TRP A 39 3.96 -5.10 -3.78
N ILE A 40 3.29 -3.98 -3.50
CA ILE A 40 2.00 -3.63 -4.10
C ILE A 40 2.21 -2.34 -4.89
N HIS A 41 1.73 -2.31 -6.11
CA HIS A 41 1.81 -1.20 -7.05
C HIS A 41 0.40 -0.81 -7.47
N LEU A 42 0.03 0.46 -7.31
CA LEU A 42 -1.21 1.02 -7.83
C LEU A 42 -0.85 2.15 -8.79
N ASN A 43 -1.38 2.11 -10.01
CA ASN A 43 -1.20 3.17 -11.01
C ASN A 43 -2.54 3.82 -11.32
N LEU A 44 -2.55 5.15 -11.27
CA LEU A 44 -3.65 6.00 -11.70
C LEU A 44 -3.42 6.42 -13.16
N PRO A 45 -4.48 6.64 -13.95
CA PRO A 45 -4.36 7.09 -15.34
C PRO A 45 -3.75 8.50 -15.45
N THR A 46 -3.88 9.33 -14.42
CA THR A 46 -3.34 10.69 -14.35
C THR A 46 -2.87 11.00 -12.94
N GLN A 47 -2.00 12.01 -12.79
CA GLN A 47 -1.63 12.51 -11.46
C GLN A 47 -2.85 13.02 -10.70
N LYS A 48 -2.95 12.67 -9.41
CA LYS A 48 -4.00 13.11 -8.49
C LYS A 48 -3.40 13.49 -7.15
N ALA A 49 -4.02 14.47 -6.48
CA ALA A 49 -3.72 14.79 -5.09
C ALA A 49 -4.32 13.73 -4.17
N ILE A 50 -3.49 13.09 -3.35
CA ILE A 50 -3.89 12.00 -2.46
C ILE A 50 -4.05 12.54 -1.04
N HIS A 51 -5.22 12.35 -0.46
CA HIS A 51 -5.59 12.86 0.88
C HIS A 51 -5.77 11.74 1.91
N ARG A 52 -6.14 10.54 1.48
CA ARG A 52 -6.30 9.37 2.37
C ARG A 52 -6.02 8.09 1.63
N ILE A 53 -5.39 7.14 2.30
CA ILE A 53 -5.26 5.75 1.84
C ILE A 53 -5.86 4.84 2.90
N THR A 54 -6.72 3.91 2.49
CA THR A 54 -7.23 2.84 3.36
C THR A 54 -6.75 1.49 2.83
N ILE A 55 -6.24 0.65 3.70
CA ILE A 55 -5.99 -0.77 3.42
C ILE A 55 -6.97 -1.56 4.28
N ASN A 56 -7.87 -2.32 3.66
CA ASN A 56 -8.84 -3.17 4.34
C ASN A 56 -8.44 -4.64 4.24
N GLY A 57 -8.68 -5.38 5.31
CA GLY A 57 -8.43 -6.82 5.42
C GLY A 57 -6.99 -7.17 5.09
N THR A 58 -6.05 -6.99 6.01
CA THR A 58 -4.63 -7.25 5.72
C THR A 58 -3.93 -8.03 6.82
N ASN A 59 -2.86 -8.76 6.44
CA ASN A 59 -1.89 -9.34 7.35
C ASN A 59 -0.61 -8.49 7.49
N ILE A 60 -0.58 -7.27 6.96
CA ILE A 60 0.59 -6.38 6.98
C ILE A 60 0.81 -5.83 8.40
N ILE A 61 2.02 -6.05 8.93
CA ILE A 61 2.48 -5.46 10.20
C ILE A 61 3.32 -4.21 9.94
N ASN A 62 4.27 -4.32 9.01
CA ASN A 62 5.23 -3.25 8.71
C ASN A 62 5.28 -3.00 7.20
N ALA A 63 5.21 -1.74 6.81
CA ALA A 63 5.31 -1.33 5.42
C ALA A 63 5.81 0.11 5.25
N MET A 64 6.29 0.42 4.05
CA MET A 64 6.63 1.78 3.62
C MET A 64 5.84 2.11 2.35
N VAL A 65 5.20 3.27 2.33
CA VAL A 65 4.43 3.76 1.18
C VAL A 65 5.22 4.84 0.45
N TYR A 66 5.24 4.73 -0.87
CA TYR A 66 5.99 5.58 -1.78
C TYR A 66 5.08 6.23 -2.80
N GLU A 67 5.40 7.46 -3.17
CA GLU A 67 4.85 8.14 -4.33
C GLU A 67 5.86 8.13 -5.48
N LYS A 68 5.36 8.10 -6.71
CA LYS A 68 6.18 8.31 -7.90
C LYS A 68 6.49 9.80 -8.04
N LEU A 69 7.76 10.12 -8.25
CA LEU A 69 8.22 11.46 -8.59
C LEU A 69 8.34 11.61 -10.11
N GLU A 70 8.47 12.85 -10.58
CA GLU A 70 8.84 13.12 -11.97
C GLU A 70 10.19 12.49 -12.33
N GLY A 71 10.27 11.93 -13.53
CA GLY A 71 11.42 11.20 -14.04
C GLY A 71 11.31 9.68 -13.86
N GLU A 72 12.10 8.95 -14.64
CA GLU A 72 12.03 7.49 -14.67
C GLU A 72 12.56 6.86 -13.38
N GLY A 73 11.79 5.92 -12.81
CA GLY A 73 12.22 5.10 -11.69
C GLY A 73 12.40 5.83 -10.35
N ARG A 74 11.94 7.08 -10.21
CA ARG A 74 12.10 7.87 -8.99
C ARG A 74 10.91 7.70 -8.04
N TRP A 75 11.22 7.33 -6.79
CA TRP A 75 10.23 7.07 -5.75
C TRP A 75 10.64 7.77 -4.45
N ARG A 76 9.66 8.35 -3.74
CA ARG A 76 9.86 8.96 -2.43
C ARG A 76 8.95 8.29 -1.40
N ALA A 77 9.53 7.82 -0.30
CA ALA A 77 8.75 7.35 0.83
C ALA A 77 8.04 8.54 1.50
N PHE A 78 6.76 8.42 1.78
CA PHE A 78 5.98 9.47 2.46
C PHE A 78 5.21 8.95 3.68
N MET A 79 5.11 7.63 3.87
CA MET A 79 4.40 7.05 5.02
C MET A 79 5.03 5.74 5.45
N GLN A 80 5.15 5.56 6.76
CA GLN A 80 5.61 4.30 7.35
C GLN A 80 4.49 3.71 8.22
N ILE A 81 4.21 2.42 7.99
CA ILE A 81 3.35 1.59 8.83
C ILE A 81 4.28 0.76 9.71
N GLN A 82 4.07 0.83 11.02
CA GLN A 82 4.86 0.07 12.00
C GLN A 82 3.93 -0.65 12.97
N ASN A 83 4.25 -1.91 13.26
CA ASN A 83 3.61 -2.73 14.29
C ASN A 83 2.08 -2.72 14.20
N ASN A 84 1.53 -2.78 12.98
CA ASN A 84 0.09 -2.82 12.80
C ASN A 84 -0.49 -4.15 13.29
N GLU A 85 -1.49 -4.06 14.17
CA GLU A 85 -2.25 -5.21 14.69
C GLU A 85 -3.71 -5.19 14.18
N SER A 86 -4.11 -4.15 13.47
CA SER A 86 -5.47 -3.99 12.94
C SER A 86 -5.60 -4.61 11.55
N PRO A 87 -6.72 -5.26 11.22
CA PRO A 87 -6.99 -5.69 9.85
C PRO A 87 -7.28 -4.51 8.91
N ILE A 88 -7.43 -3.29 9.44
CA ILE A 88 -7.72 -2.07 8.68
C ILE A 88 -6.69 -0.99 9.03
N ILE A 89 -6.05 -0.42 8.02
CA ILE A 89 -5.07 0.67 8.15
C ILE A 89 -5.63 1.90 7.44
N LYS A 90 -5.85 2.99 8.18
CA LYS A 90 -6.32 4.27 7.64
C LYS A 90 -5.24 5.32 7.80
N MET A 91 -4.77 5.87 6.70
CA MET A 91 -3.68 6.84 6.66
C MET A 91 -4.19 8.17 6.09
N ARG A 92 -3.94 9.27 6.82
CA ARG A 92 -4.09 10.62 6.26
C ARG A 92 -2.82 10.96 5.49
N VAL A 93 -2.97 11.55 4.31
CA VAL A 93 -1.88 11.89 3.42
C VAL A 93 -1.92 13.38 3.14
N ASN A 94 -0.77 14.05 3.22
CA ASN A 94 -0.64 15.48 2.98
C ASN A 94 0.49 15.73 1.98
N GLY A 95 0.24 16.59 0.99
CA GLY A 95 1.28 17.04 0.06
C GLY A 95 1.77 16.00 -0.95
N VAL A 96 1.00 14.93 -1.18
CA VAL A 96 1.30 13.89 -2.18
C VAL A 96 0.45 14.14 -3.42
N VAL A 97 1.10 14.35 -4.55
CA VAL A 97 0.48 14.46 -5.87
C VAL A 97 1.21 13.51 -6.79
N THR A 98 0.56 12.44 -7.22
CA THR A 98 1.22 11.37 -7.94
C THR A 98 0.25 10.60 -8.84
N ASP A 99 0.79 9.93 -9.85
CA ASP A 99 0.08 8.99 -10.72
C ASP A 99 0.32 7.53 -10.30
N ALA A 100 1.18 7.26 -9.30
CA ALA A 100 1.42 5.90 -8.83
C ALA A 100 1.85 5.83 -7.37
N ILE A 101 1.40 4.78 -6.69
CA ILE A 101 1.74 4.45 -5.31
C ILE A 101 2.42 3.08 -5.28
N ARG A 102 3.50 2.95 -4.49
CA ARG A 102 4.05 1.63 -4.11
C ARG A 102 3.98 1.42 -2.62
N ILE A 103 3.77 0.18 -2.22
CA ILE A 103 3.83 -0.25 -0.83
C ILE A 103 4.85 -1.38 -0.74
N TYR A 104 5.92 -1.16 0.01
CA TYR A 104 6.88 -2.21 0.38
C TYR A 104 6.49 -2.82 1.72
N ILE A 105 6.36 -4.14 1.78
CA ILE A 105 5.89 -4.87 2.96
C ILE A 105 7.07 -5.55 3.64
N SER A 106 7.56 -4.95 4.71
CA SER A 106 8.70 -5.47 5.47
C SER A 106 8.33 -6.50 6.53
N GLY A 107 7.04 -6.62 6.89
CA GLY A 107 6.59 -7.60 7.87
C GLY A 107 5.12 -7.98 7.74
N THR A 108 4.81 -9.26 7.95
CA THR A 108 3.43 -9.79 7.99
C THR A 108 3.20 -10.64 9.24
N THR A 109 1.93 -10.82 9.64
CA THR A 109 1.55 -11.75 10.73
C THR A 109 1.88 -13.21 10.42
N ASP A 110 2.05 -13.52 9.14
CA ASP A 110 2.39 -14.87 8.67
C ASP A 110 3.91 -15.13 8.65
N ASP A 111 4.73 -14.13 8.96
CA ASP A 111 6.19 -14.29 9.07
C ASP A 111 6.53 -15.16 10.28
N ARG A 112 7.30 -16.23 10.04
CA ARG A 112 7.66 -17.19 11.09
C ARG A 112 9.16 -17.20 11.33
N LYS A 113 9.56 -17.04 12.59
CA LYS A 113 10.93 -17.32 13.02
C LYS A 113 11.22 -18.81 12.82
N LYS A 114 12.32 -19.12 12.13
CA LYS A 114 12.86 -20.46 12.00
C LYS A 114 14.04 -20.63 12.94
N ALA A 115 14.40 -21.88 13.21
CA ALA A 115 15.62 -22.20 13.92
C ALA A 115 16.81 -21.52 13.23
N ASN A 116 17.65 -20.85 14.02
CA ASN A 116 18.79 -20.16 13.48
C ASN A 116 19.74 -21.17 12.81
N ARG A 117 20.38 -20.75 11.72
CA ARG A 117 21.34 -21.57 11.00
C ARG A 117 22.75 -21.10 11.34
N TYR A 118 23.61 -22.02 11.79
CA TYR A 118 25.04 -21.72 11.86
C TYR A 118 25.63 -21.67 10.45
N ASP A 119 26.31 -20.58 10.12
CA ASP A 119 27.09 -20.45 8.89
C ASP A 119 28.57 -20.72 9.18
N PRO A 120 29.10 -21.91 8.82
CA PRO A 120 30.48 -22.27 9.10
C PRO A 120 31.49 -21.42 8.33
N ARG A 121 31.10 -20.75 7.24
CA ARG A 121 32.00 -19.87 6.48
C ARG A 121 32.20 -18.52 7.15
N ARG A 122 31.19 -18.05 7.87
CA ARG A 122 31.19 -16.75 8.56
C ARG A 122 31.39 -16.88 10.07
N GLY A 123 31.28 -18.09 10.62
CA GLY A 123 31.37 -18.33 12.07
C GLY A 123 30.21 -17.72 12.86
N VAL A 124 29.09 -17.40 12.21
CA VAL A 124 27.96 -16.68 12.82
C VAL A 124 26.67 -17.49 12.78
N ILE A 125 25.79 -17.21 13.74
CA ILE A 125 24.42 -17.70 13.76
C ILE A 125 23.57 -16.74 12.91
N ILE A 126 22.96 -17.26 11.84
CA ILE A 126 22.07 -16.50 10.96
C ILE A 126 20.63 -16.72 11.40
N PRO A 127 19.91 -15.67 11.86
CA PRO A 127 18.47 -15.74 12.06
C PRO A 127 17.76 -16.08 10.76
N GLN A 128 16.84 -17.04 10.79
CA GLN A 128 16.07 -17.43 9.62
C GLN A 128 14.62 -16.98 9.80
N ILE A 129 14.06 -16.32 8.80
CA ILE A 129 12.64 -15.95 8.77
C ILE A 129 12.04 -16.60 7.53
N ALA A 130 10.99 -17.38 7.73
CA ALA A 130 10.10 -17.77 6.64
C ALA A 130 9.11 -16.64 6.40
N LEU A 131 9.21 -16.01 5.24
CA LEU A 131 8.34 -14.92 4.86
C LEU A 131 6.94 -15.45 4.54
N GLY A 132 5.94 -14.89 5.22
CA GLY A 132 4.54 -15.04 4.85
C GLY A 132 4.23 -14.29 3.57
N ARG A 133 3.16 -14.72 2.88
CA ARG A 133 2.66 -14.06 1.68
C ARG A 133 1.76 -12.91 2.10
N ALA A 134 2.12 -11.70 1.71
CA ALA A 134 1.33 -10.52 2.05
C ALA A 134 0.06 -10.44 1.20
N PHE A 135 -1.05 -10.06 1.83
CA PHE A 135 -2.32 -9.84 1.15
C PHE A 135 -3.05 -8.62 1.71
N ILE A 136 -3.94 -8.09 0.87
CA ILE A 136 -4.95 -7.11 1.25
C ILE A 136 -6.27 -7.51 0.58
N HIS A 137 -7.39 -7.16 1.21
CA HIS A 137 -8.71 -7.36 0.61
C HIS A 137 -9.12 -6.16 -0.25
N GLU A 138 -8.81 -4.93 0.18
CA GLU A 138 -9.13 -3.73 -0.61
C GLU A 138 -8.11 -2.61 -0.31
N LEU A 139 -7.69 -1.89 -1.34
CA LEU A 139 -6.86 -0.69 -1.31
C LEU A 139 -7.67 0.47 -1.85
N GLU A 140 -7.99 1.41 -0.98
CA GLU A 140 -8.72 2.61 -1.34
C GLU A 140 -7.76 3.81 -1.32
N VAL A 141 -7.82 4.64 -2.35
CA VAL A 141 -6.96 5.82 -2.49
C VAL A 141 -7.85 7.03 -2.76
N TYR A 142 -7.95 7.94 -1.81
CA TYR A 142 -8.90 9.05 -1.86
C TYR A 142 -8.23 10.39 -2.15
N GLY A 143 -8.94 11.23 -2.89
CA GLY A 143 -8.70 12.66 -2.95
C GLY A 143 -9.98 13.47 -2.98
N LEU A 144 -9.84 14.79 -3.03
CA LEU A 144 -10.95 15.73 -3.02
C LEU A 144 -11.45 15.98 -4.44
N VAL A 145 -12.76 15.87 -4.65
CA VAL A 145 -13.45 16.24 -5.89
C VAL A 145 -14.51 17.29 -5.59
N SER A 146 -14.80 18.16 -6.57
CA SER A 146 -15.90 19.13 -6.42
C SER A 146 -17.23 18.39 -6.48
N LYS A 147 -18.21 18.83 -5.67
CA LYS A 147 -19.58 18.38 -5.82
C LYS A 147 -20.23 19.14 -6.98
N ASP A 148 -20.45 18.44 -8.09
CA ASP A 148 -21.39 18.92 -9.11
C ASP A 148 -22.81 18.83 -8.51
N PHE A 149 -23.57 19.93 -8.58
CA PHE A 149 -24.98 20.01 -8.18
C PHE A 149 -25.91 19.66 -9.33
#